data_AF-A0A1S6XR08-F1
#
_entry.id   AF-A0A1S6XR08-F1
#
_cell.length_a   1.000
_cell.length_b   1.000
_cell.length_c   1.000
_cell.angle_alpha   90.00
_cell.angle_beta   90.00
_cell.angle_gamma   90.00
#
_symmetry.space_group_name_H-M   'P 1'
#
loop_
_entity.id
_entity.type
_entity.pdbx_description
1 polymer ?
#
loop_
_entity_poly.entity_id
_entity_poly.type
_entity_poly.pdbx_seq_one_letter_code
_entity_poly.pdbx_strand_id
1 'polypeptide(L)'
;MGKNKKPKVTQNTTQTNAPPAWAQGIFELGANDAMNLYNNGSGKEVYQGDRVTNLSDQTLGAITGLNNTAQSYNNSYLNGLATGPNAASQNLSNMASGAQIGANPYFNEALQNTLNNTANSINSSMSGAGRYGSGAHTGVLANELGGIATQAMSQQYNQDVNNMMAANSLIDQANQNQLAGASNFFQGQGQANMNALAGEV
;
A
#
# COMPACT_ATOMS: atom_id res chain seq x y z
N MET A 1 102.07 45.80 -43.04
CA MET A 1 101.18 45.04 -43.97
C MET A 1 101.27 43.57 -43.58
N GLY A 2 100.22 42.75 -43.48
CA GLY A 2 98.78 42.89 -43.71
C GLY A 2 98.06 41.74 -42.96
N LYS A 3 96.83 42.00 -42.50
CA LYS A 3 96.03 41.16 -41.60
C LYS A 3 95.26 40.09 -42.39
N ASN A 4 95.29 38.82 -41.97
CA ASN A 4 94.31 37.82 -42.41
C ASN A 4 93.25 37.61 -41.33
N LYS A 5 92.12 38.33 -41.45
CA LYS A 5 90.88 38.03 -40.73
C LYS A 5 89.99 37.18 -41.63
N LYS A 6 89.73 35.92 -41.24
CA LYS A 6 88.80 35.02 -41.92
C LYS A 6 87.38 35.63 -41.88
N PRO A 7 86.64 35.68 -42.99
CA PRO A 7 85.31 36.27 -43.01
C PRO A 7 84.32 35.40 -42.25
N LYS A 8 83.53 36.03 -41.37
CA LYS A 8 82.40 35.41 -40.67
C LYS A 8 81.23 35.35 -41.66
N VAL A 9 80.89 34.15 -42.13
CA VAL A 9 79.72 33.94 -43.01
C VAL A 9 78.47 33.95 -42.14
N THR A 10 77.68 35.02 -42.24
CA THR A 10 76.32 35.06 -41.67
C THR A 10 75.39 34.34 -42.63
N GLN A 11 74.83 33.20 -42.21
CA GLN A 11 73.91 32.40 -43.02
C GLN A 11 72.48 32.92 -42.76
N ASN A 12 71.94 33.68 -43.71
CA ASN A 12 70.52 34.06 -43.69
C ASN A 12 69.70 32.90 -44.27
N THR A 13 69.05 32.11 -43.41
CA THR A 13 68.04 31.14 -43.84
C THR A 13 66.71 31.83 -44.04
N THR A 14 66.34 32.06 -45.30
CA THR A 14 64.98 32.43 -45.68
C THR A 14 64.13 31.16 -45.69
N GLN A 15 63.24 30.99 -44.70
CA GLN A 15 62.18 29.98 -44.82
C GLN A 15 61.14 30.49 -45.82
N THR A 16 61.10 29.88 -46.99
CA THR A 16 60.00 30.08 -47.94
C THR A 16 58.91 29.07 -47.62
N ASN A 17 57.76 29.56 -47.12
CA ASN A 17 56.58 28.75 -46.79
C ASN A 17 55.72 28.39 -48.02
N ALA A 18 56.24 28.59 -49.23
CA ALA A 18 55.53 28.23 -50.46
C ALA A 18 55.71 26.73 -50.75
N PRO A 19 54.68 26.05 -51.27
CA PRO A 19 54.83 24.66 -51.68
C PRO A 19 55.94 24.56 -52.75
N PRO A 20 56.77 23.50 -52.72
CA PRO A 20 57.77 23.30 -53.75
C PRO A 20 57.09 23.13 -55.12
N ALA A 21 57.76 23.53 -56.20
CA ALA A 21 57.15 23.61 -57.54
C ALA A 21 56.48 22.31 -58.01
N TRP A 22 57.01 21.15 -57.62
CA TRP A 22 56.41 19.84 -57.94
C TRP A 22 55.08 19.57 -57.22
N ALA A 23 54.84 20.21 -56.07
CA ALA A 23 53.64 20.05 -55.25
C ALA A 23 52.59 21.13 -55.54
N GLN A 24 52.97 22.25 -56.16
CA GLN A 24 52.10 23.40 -56.39
C GLN A 24 50.78 23.00 -57.07
N GLY A 25 50.85 22.23 -58.16
CA GLY A 25 49.65 21.77 -58.87
C GLY A 25 48.74 20.86 -58.04
N ILE A 26 49.30 20.06 -57.11
CA ILE A 26 48.52 19.20 -56.21
C ILE A 26 47.82 20.04 -55.14
N PHE A 27 48.48 21.08 -54.62
CA PHE A 27 47.88 22.02 -53.68
C PHE A 27 46.77 22.84 -54.35
N GLU A 28 46.97 23.31 -55.57
CA GLU A 28 45.96 24.03 -56.34
C GLU A 28 44.75 23.14 -56.64
N LEU A 29 44.97 21.89 -57.06
CA LEU A 29 43.90 20.92 -57.28
C LEU A 29 43.11 20.65 -56.00
N GLY A 30 43.79 20.34 -54.89
CA GLY A 30 43.14 20.06 -53.61
C GLY A 30 42.39 21.27 -53.05
N ALA A 31 42.91 22.49 -53.24
CA ALA A 31 42.23 23.72 -52.86
C ALA A 31 40.97 23.95 -53.70
N ASN A 32 41.04 23.71 -55.01
CA ASN A 32 39.90 23.81 -55.91
C ASN A 32 38.83 22.76 -55.59
N ASP A 33 39.21 21.51 -55.32
CA ASP A 33 38.30 20.45 -54.94
C ASP A 33 37.62 20.74 -53.59
N ALA A 34 38.38 21.21 -52.60
CA ALA A 34 37.84 21.63 -51.31
C ALA A 34 36.85 22.80 -51.46
N MET A 35 37.19 23.80 -52.29
CA MET A 35 36.32 24.93 -52.58
C MET A 35 35.06 24.50 -53.32
N ASN A 36 35.17 23.59 -54.28
CA ASN A 36 34.03 23.01 -54.99
C ASN A 36 33.13 22.22 -54.05
N LEU A 37 33.68 21.41 -53.15
CA LEU A 37 32.91 20.69 -52.13
C LEU A 37 32.17 21.68 -51.22
N TYR A 38 32.84 22.72 -50.74
CA TYR A 38 32.23 23.76 -49.91
C TYR A 38 31.11 24.52 -50.64
N ASN A 39 31.34 24.99 -51.86
CA ASN A 39 30.36 25.72 -52.65
C ASN A 39 29.15 24.86 -53.05
N ASN A 40 29.37 23.56 -53.32
CA ASN A 40 28.30 22.60 -53.55
C ASN A 40 27.60 22.15 -52.26
N GLY A 41 28.05 22.66 -51.11
CA GLY A 41 27.46 22.37 -49.79
C GLY A 41 27.73 20.95 -49.30
N SER A 42 28.78 20.29 -49.79
CA SER A 42 29.22 19.00 -49.26
C SER A 42 29.70 19.18 -47.82
N GLY A 43 29.18 18.37 -46.89
CA GLY A 43 29.46 18.47 -45.45
C GLY A 43 28.47 19.33 -44.64
N LYS A 44 27.47 19.96 -45.29
CA LYS A 44 26.36 20.66 -44.59
C LYS A 44 25.28 19.70 -44.06
N GLU A 45 25.20 18.51 -44.64
CA GLU A 45 24.23 17.48 -44.26
C GLU A 45 24.70 16.82 -42.96
N VAL A 46 24.35 17.45 -41.84
CA VAL A 46 24.37 16.77 -40.54
C VAL A 46 23.32 15.67 -40.55
N TYR A 47 23.63 14.53 -39.94
CA TYR A 47 22.65 13.45 -39.74
C TYR A 47 21.38 14.04 -39.10
N GLN A 48 20.29 14.03 -39.86
CA GLN A 48 18.97 14.57 -39.49
C GLN A 48 18.04 13.51 -38.89
N GLY A 49 18.48 12.25 -38.86
CA GLY A 49 17.74 11.20 -38.17
C GLY A 49 17.84 11.33 -36.64
N ASP A 50 17.02 10.53 -35.94
CA ASP A 50 17.03 10.50 -34.48
C ASP A 50 18.42 10.17 -33.95
N ARG A 51 18.94 11.05 -33.09
CA ARG A 51 20.25 10.89 -32.44
C ARG A 51 20.17 10.00 -31.20
N VAL A 52 18.97 9.53 -30.87
CA VAL A 52 18.67 8.65 -29.76
C VAL A 52 17.98 7.42 -30.31
N THR A 53 18.33 6.26 -29.76
CA THR A 53 17.61 5.02 -30.06
C THR A 53 16.32 4.99 -29.24
N ASN A 54 15.25 4.43 -29.80
CA ASN A 54 14.01 4.19 -29.06
C ASN A 54 14.28 3.23 -27.90
N LEU A 55 13.46 3.33 -26.85
CA LEU A 55 13.50 2.35 -25.76
C LEU A 55 13.25 0.95 -26.33
N SER A 56 13.97 -0.04 -25.83
CA SER A 56 13.72 -1.44 -26.22
C SER A 56 12.31 -1.86 -25.81
N ASP A 57 11.73 -2.83 -26.50
CA ASP A 57 10.40 -3.37 -26.15
C ASP A 57 10.34 -3.85 -24.70
N GLN A 58 11.44 -4.43 -24.20
CA GLN A 58 11.60 -4.82 -22.81
C GLN A 58 11.51 -3.61 -21.86
N THR A 59 12.20 -2.52 -22.20
CA THR A 59 12.17 -1.29 -21.40
C THR A 59 10.79 -0.63 -21.45
N LEU A 60 10.14 -0.64 -22.61
CA LEU A 60 8.79 -0.10 -22.78
C LEU A 60 7.77 -0.93 -21.97
N GLY A 61 7.85 -2.26 -22.06
CA GLY A 61 7.02 -3.18 -21.29
C GLY A 61 7.21 -3.05 -19.79
N ALA A 62 8.46 -2.87 -19.33
CA ALA A 62 8.79 -2.57 -17.95
C ALA A 62 8.12 -1.27 -17.45
N ILE A 63 8.22 -0.20 -18.22
CA ILE A 63 7.58 1.09 -17.90
C ILE A 63 6.06 0.95 -17.85
N THR A 64 5.46 0.23 -18.80
CA THR A 64 4.01 -0.06 -18.81
C THR A 64 3.59 -0.87 -17.58
N GLY A 65 4.35 -1.90 -17.20
CA GLY A 65 4.10 -2.70 -15.99
C GLY A 65 4.15 -1.87 -14.71
N LEU A 66 5.19 -1.02 -14.56
CA LEU A 66 5.30 -0.09 -13.44
C LEU A 66 4.11 0.89 -13.38
N ASN A 67 3.65 1.40 -14.53
CA ASN A 67 2.51 2.30 -14.61
C ASN A 67 1.22 1.59 -14.17
N ASN A 68 0.99 0.35 -14.63
CA ASN A 68 -0.17 -0.46 -14.26
C ASN A 68 -0.20 -0.78 -12.76
N THR A 69 0.95 -1.05 -12.15
CA THR A 69 1.04 -1.26 -10.69
C THR A 69 0.80 0.03 -9.91
N ALA A 70 1.37 1.15 -10.33
CA ALA A 70 1.09 2.44 -9.72
C ALA A 70 -0.41 2.82 -9.80
N GLN A 71 -1.08 2.47 -10.91
CA GLN A 71 -2.53 2.62 -11.06
C GLN A 71 -3.31 1.65 -10.17
N SER A 72 -2.81 0.42 -9.99
CA SER A 72 -3.42 -0.58 -9.09
C SER A 72 -3.34 -0.16 -7.62
N TYR A 73 -2.27 0.51 -7.19
CA TYR A 73 -2.19 1.15 -5.87
C TYR A 73 -3.20 2.31 -5.71
N ASN A 74 -3.49 3.03 -6.79
CA ASN A 74 -4.53 4.07 -6.82
C ASN A 74 -5.94 3.49 -7.05
N ASN A 75 -6.09 2.17 -7.20
CA ASN A 75 -7.38 1.57 -7.45
C ASN A 75 -8.24 1.64 -6.19
N SER A 76 -9.25 2.51 -6.23
CA SER A 76 -10.21 2.74 -5.14
C SER A 76 -10.92 1.46 -4.69
N TYR A 77 -11.13 0.48 -5.58
CA TYR A 77 -11.73 -0.81 -5.21
C TYR A 77 -10.79 -1.65 -4.34
N LEU A 78 -9.50 -1.73 -4.68
CA LEU A 78 -8.52 -2.47 -3.89
C LEU A 78 -8.21 -1.75 -2.57
N ASN A 79 -8.16 -0.43 -2.59
CA ASN A 79 -8.03 0.36 -1.37
C ASN A 79 -9.26 0.19 -0.47
N GLY A 80 -10.46 0.17 -1.06
CA GLY A 80 -11.72 -0.15 -0.38
C GLY A 80 -11.77 -1.59 0.13
N LEU A 81 -11.16 -2.54 -0.57
CA LEU A 81 -10.99 -3.91 -0.08
C LEU A 81 -9.91 -3.99 1.00
N ALA A 82 -8.92 -3.10 1.08
CA ALA A 82 -7.93 -3.13 2.15
C ALA A 82 -8.37 -2.38 3.41
N THR A 83 -9.21 -1.35 3.26
CA THR A 83 -9.55 -0.39 4.32
C THR A 83 -11.05 -0.29 4.63
N GLY A 84 -11.89 -0.87 3.77
CA GLY A 84 -13.34 -0.82 3.92
C GLY A 84 -13.89 -1.82 4.94
N PRO A 85 -15.08 -1.54 5.49
CA PRO A 85 -15.72 -2.40 6.48
C PRO A 85 -16.15 -3.74 5.85
N ASN A 86 -15.64 -4.86 6.36
CA ASN A 86 -16.08 -6.19 5.96
C ASN A 86 -17.42 -6.60 6.60
N ALA A 87 -17.96 -7.73 6.15
CA ALA A 87 -19.22 -8.27 6.67
C ALA A 87 -19.18 -8.51 8.19
N ALA A 88 -18.04 -8.95 8.75
CA ALA A 88 -17.91 -9.14 10.18
C ALA A 88 -17.99 -7.79 10.92
N SER A 89 -17.26 -6.77 10.45
CA SER A 89 -17.30 -5.43 11.04
C SER A 89 -18.68 -4.80 10.94
N GLN A 90 -19.39 -4.98 9.83
CA GLN A 90 -20.75 -4.44 9.65
C GLN A 90 -21.74 -5.11 10.59
N ASN A 91 -21.79 -6.45 10.61
CA ASN A 91 -22.78 -7.19 11.38
C ASN A 91 -22.51 -7.18 12.89
N LEU A 92 -21.23 -7.16 13.28
CA LEU A 92 -20.82 -7.29 14.67
C LEU A 92 -20.44 -5.96 15.32
N SER A 93 -20.43 -4.84 14.59
CA SER A 93 -20.06 -3.50 15.10
C SER A 93 -20.78 -3.13 16.41
N ASN A 94 -22.10 -3.32 16.46
CA ASN A 94 -22.92 -3.00 17.64
C ASN A 94 -22.64 -3.92 18.84
N MET A 95 -22.28 -5.17 18.57
CA MET A 95 -21.90 -6.12 19.61
C MET A 95 -20.50 -5.82 20.12
N ALA A 96 -19.56 -5.60 19.21
CA ALA A 96 -18.16 -5.30 19.48
C ALA A 96 -17.97 -3.96 20.21
N SER A 97 -18.85 -2.97 19.95
CA SER A 97 -18.86 -1.69 20.67
C SER A 97 -19.46 -1.77 22.08
N GLY A 98 -20.06 -2.91 22.43
CA GLY A 98 -20.75 -3.09 23.71
C GLY A 98 -22.11 -2.43 23.80
N ALA A 99 -22.65 -1.89 22.70
CA ALA A 99 -23.97 -1.25 22.68
C ALA A 99 -25.12 -2.21 23.06
N GLN A 100 -24.87 -3.52 22.99
CA GLN A 100 -25.84 -4.56 23.36
C GLN A 100 -25.74 -5.00 24.83
N ILE A 101 -24.73 -4.57 25.58
CA ILE A 101 -24.54 -4.98 26.98
C ILE A 101 -25.70 -4.45 27.84
N GLY A 102 -26.44 -5.36 28.47
CA GLY A 102 -27.58 -5.01 29.31
C GLY A 102 -28.79 -4.44 28.55
N ALA A 103 -28.76 -4.42 27.23
CA ALA A 103 -29.82 -3.88 26.37
C ALA A 103 -30.80 -4.95 25.86
N ASN A 104 -30.79 -6.15 26.44
CA ASN A 104 -31.66 -7.25 26.00
C ASN A 104 -33.12 -6.98 26.42
N PRO A 105 -34.04 -6.70 25.48
CA PRO A 105 -35.41 -6.33 25.81
C PRO A 105 -36.20 -7.50 26.42
N TYR A 106 -35.83 -8.73 26.10
CA TYR A 106 -36.49 -9.94 26.59
C TYR A 106 -35.98 -10.39 27.96
N PHE A 107 -34.80 -9.89 28.37
CA PHE A 107 -34.18 -10.30 29.63
C PHE A 107 -35.03 -9.88 30.84
N ASN A 108 -35.52 -8.64 30.87
CA ASN A 108 -36.33 -8.15 31.98
C ASN A 108 -37.66 -8.90 32.11
N GLU A 109 -38.29 -9.24 30.98
CA GLU A 109 -39.54 -10.01 30.98
C GLU A 109 -39.32 -11.46 31.46
N ALA A 110 -38.28 -12.12 30.96
CA ALA A 110 -37.91 -13.47 31.40
C ALA A 110 -37.52 -13.51 32.89
N LEU A 111 -36.77 -12.50 33.35
CA LEU A 111 -36.39 -12.36 34.75
C LEU A 111 -37.63 -12.14 35.62
N GLN A 112 -38.55 -11.26 35.22
CA GLN A 112 -39.76 -10.98 36.00
C GLN A 112 -40.68 -12.21 36.09
N ASN A 113 -40.83 -12.97 35.00
CA ASN A 113 -41.56 -14.25 35.03
C ASN A 113 -40.92 -15.26 36.00
N THR A 114 -39.59 -15.35 36.01
CA THR A 114 -38.85 -16.23 36.92
C THR A 114 -39.03 -15.80 38.38
N LEU A 115 -38.96 -14.49 38.66
CA LEU A 115 -39.18 -13.94 40.00
C LEU A 115 -40.61 -14.19 40.49
N ASN A 116 -41.61 -13.99 39.63
CA ASN A 116 -43.03 -14.24 39.98
C ASN A 116 -43.29 -15.72 40.30
N ASN A 117 -42.76 -16.64 39.48
CA ASN A 117 -42.89 -18.08 39.73
C ASN A 117 -42.22 -18.50 41.04
N THR A 118 -41.03 -17.96 41.32
CA THR A 118 -40.31 -18.22 42.56
C THR A 118 -41.07 -17.69 43.77
N ALA A 119 -41.60 -16.47 43.69
CA ALA A 119 -42.41 -15.88 44.74
C ALA A 119 -43.67 -16.72 45.05
N ASN A 120 -44.38 -17.18 44.02
CA ASN A 120 -45.54 -18.05 44.17
C ASN A 120 -45.20 -19.39 44.84
N SER A 121 -44.06 -19.98 44.48
CA SER A 121 -43.57 -21.23 45.09
C SER A 121 -43.22 -21.05 46.57
N ILE A 122 -42.49 -19.99 46.92
CA ILE A 122 -42.15 -19.67 48.32
C ILE A 122 -43.44 -19.40 49.12
N ASN A 123 -44.36 -18.60 48.57
CA ASN A 123 -45.63 -18.31 49.22
C ASN A 123 -46.48 -19.56 49.47
N SER A 124 -46.53 -20.49 48.51
CA SER A 124 -47.19 -21.79 48.67
C SER A 124 -46.58 -22.59 49.82
N SER A 125 -45.25 -22.71 49.86
CA SER A 125 -44.54 -23.45 50.91
C SER A 125 -44.72 -22.85 52.31
N MET A 126 -44.70 -21.52 52.42
CA MET A 126 -44.83 -20.80 53.69
C MET A 126 -46.29 -20.77 54.18
N SER A 127 -47.25 -20.72 53.26
CA SER A 127 -48.68 -20.85 53.56
C SER A 127 -49.01 -22.24 54.09
N GLY A 128 -48.47 -23.30 53.48
CA GLY A 128 -48.61 -24.68 53.98
C GLY A 128 -48.01 -24.89 55.38
N ALA A 129 -47.00 -24.09 55.75
CA ALA A 129 -46.37 -24.10 57.07
C ALA A 129 -47.00 -23.11 58.08
N GLY A 130 -48.04 -22.36 57.70
CA GLY A 130 -48.72 -21.39 58.57
C GLY A 130 -47.93 -20.12 58.93
N ARG A 131 -46.85 -19.81 58.20
CA ARG A 131 -45.95 -18.66 58.49
C ARG A 131 -46.09 -17.48 57.54
N TYR A 132 -47.03 -17.58 56.61
CA TYR A 132 -47.32 -16.55 55.61
C TYR A 132 -47.67 -15.21 56.26
N GLY A 133 -47.05 -14.11 55.78
CA GLY A 133 -47.33 -12.74 56.24
C GLY A 133 -46.57 -12.27 57.49
N SER A 134 -45.68 -13.09 58.05
CA SER A 134 -44.77 -12.67 59.14
C SER A 134 -43.59 -11.85 58.59
N GLY A 135 -43.01 -10.93 59.39
CA GLY A 135 -41.83 -10.15 58.95
C GLY A 135 -40.63 -11.01 58.55
N ALA A 136 -40.52 -12.24 59.07
CA ALA A 136 -39.53 -13.23 58.67
C ALA A 136 -39.82 -13.82 57.26
N HIS A 137 -41.09 -14.00 56.88
CA HIS A 137 -41.48 -14.42 55.52
C HIS A 137 -41.10 -13.38 54.48
N THR A 138 -41.38 -12.10 54.75
CA THR A 138 -41.03 -10.99 53.85
C THR A 138 -39.52 -10.85 53.66
N GLY A 139 -38.74 -11.04 54.72
CA GLY A 139 -37.27 -11.00 54.66
C GLY A 139 -36.65 -12.13 53.83
N VAL A 140 -37.12 -13.37 54.02
CA VAL A 140 -36.64 -14.52 53.24
C VAL A 140 -36.98 -14.37 51.75
N LEU A 141 -38.22 -13.97 51.45
CA LEU A 141 -38.65 -13.73 50.07
C LEU A 141 -37.82 -12.64 49.38
N ALA A 142 -37.61 -11.50 50.05
CA ALA A 142 -36.85 -10.39 49.49
C ALA A 142 -35.38 -10.77 49.23
N ASN A 143 -34.75 -11.51 50.15
CA ASN A 143 -33.37 -11.98 49.99
C ASN A 143 -33.23 -12.98 48.84
N GLU A 144 -34.14 -13.94 48.73
CA GLU A 144 -34.10 -14.97 47.69
C GLU A 144 -34.31 -14.36 46.29
N LEU A 145 -35.33 -13.50 46.14
CA LEU A 145 -35.61 -12.81 44.88
C LEU A 145 -34.48 -11.84 44.52
N GLY A 146 -33.92 -11.12 45.48
CA GLY A 146 -32.77 -10.24 45.29
C GLY A 146 -31.51 -10.99 44.86
N GLY A 147 -31.28 -12.18 45.44
CA GLY A 147 -30.19 -13.08 45.06
C GLY A 147 -30.33 -13.56 43.61
N ILE A 148 -31.51 -14.04 43.23
CA ILE A 148 -31.81 -14.50 41.87
C ILE A 148 -31.62 -13.36 40.85
N ALA A 149 -32.18 -12.18 41.12
CA ALA A 149 -32.04 -11.03 40.23
C ALA A 149 -30.58 -10.60 40.05
N THR A 150 -29.82 -10.54 41.14
CA THR A 150 -28.39 -10.17 41.11
C THR A 150 -27.57 -11.20 40.32
N GLN A 151 -27.82 -12.49 40.56
CA GLN A 151 -27.13 -13.57 39.86
C GLN A 151 -27.46 -13.58 38.36
N ALA A 152 -28.74 -13.43 38.00
CA ALA A 152 -29.18 -13.39 36.61
C ALA A 152 -28.57 -12.19 35.86
N MET A 153 -28.58 -10.99 36.47
CA MET A 153 -27.96 -9.79 35.91
C MET A 153 -26.44 -9.96 35.72
N SER A 154 -25.76 -10.55 36.71
CA SER A 154 -24.32 -10.82 36.62
C SER A 154 -23.99 -11.82 35.50
N GLN A 155 -24.78 -12.88 35.36
CA GLN A 155 -24.62 -13.86 34.29
C GLN A 155 -24.86 -13.23 32.91
N GLN A 156 -25.93 -12.45 32.75
CA GLN A 156 -26.22 -11.74 31.51
C GLN A 156 -25.10 -10.78 31.13
N TYR A 157 -24.61 -9.98 32.08
CA TYR A 157 -23.51 -9.06 31.84
C TYR A 157 -22.24 -9.79 31.39
N ASN A 158 -21.85 -10.87 32.09
CA ASN A 158 -20.67 -11.66 31.72
C ASN A 158 -20.83 -12.28 30.32
N GLN A 159 -22.03 -12.77 29.98
CA GLN A 159 -22.31 -13.29 28.65
C GLN A 159 -22.20 -12.21 27.57
N ASP A 160 -22.75 -11.02 27.83
CA ASP A 160 -22.70 -9.90 26.89
C ASP A 160 -21.26 -9.43 26.65
N VAL A 161 -20.45 -9.33 27.72
CA VAL A 161 -19.02 -9.00 27.62
C VAL A 161 -18.24 -10.07 26.84
N ASN A 162 -18.52 -11.36 27.08
CA ASN A 162 -17.90 -12.45 26.32
C ASN A 162 -18.26 -12.39 24.84
N ASN A 163 -19.53 -12.11 24.51
CA ASN A 163 -20.00 -11.94 23.14
C ASN A 163 -19.33 -10.73 22.48
N MET A 164 -19.18 -9.62 23.20
CA MET A 164 -18.45 -8.43 22.74
C MET A 164 -16.98 -8.76 22.44
N MET A 165 -16.28 -9.46 23.33
CA MET A 165 -14.88 -9.87 23.11
C MET A 165 -14.75 -10.81 21.90
N ALA A 166 -15.66 -11.78 21.77
CA ALA A 166 -15.69 -12.67 20.62
C ALA A 166 -15.95 -11.91 19.30
N ALA A 167 -16.89 -10.96 19.32
CA ALA A 167 -17.17 -10.08 18.18
C ALA A 167 -15.94 -9.27 17.78
N ASN A 168 -15.23 -8.65 18.73
CA ASN A 168 -13.98 -7.93 18.46
C ASN A 168 -12.93 -8.87 17.82
N SER A 169 -12.72 -10.06 18.39
CA SER A 169 -11.76 -11.02 17.83
C SER A 169 -12.11 -11.45 16.40
N LEU A 170 -13.39 -11.64 16.08
CA LEU A 170 -13.84 -11.99 14.73
C LEU A 170 -13.64 -10.84 13.74
N ILE A 171 -13.91 -9.61 14.17
CA ILE A 171 -13.66 -8.40 13.35
C ILE A 171 -12.17 -8.26 13.07
N ASP A 172 -11.32 -8.40 14.09
CA ASP A 172 -9.87 -8.29 13.94
C ASP A 172 -9.31 -9.39 13.02
N GLN A 173 -9.82 -10.61 13.14
CA GLN A 173 -9.44 -11.70 12.25
C GLN A 173 -9.88 -11.42 10.80
N ALA A 174 -11.10 -10.91 10.60
CA ALA A 174 -11.59 -10.55 9.28
C ALA A 174 -10.75 -9.43 8.65
N ASN A 175 -10.39 -8.41 9.44
CA ASN A 175 -9.52 -7.31 9.01
C ASN A 175 -8.13 -7.81 8.61
N GLN A 176 -7.54 -8.73 9.40
CA GLN A 176 -6.25 -9.35 9.07
C GLN A 176 -6.30 -10.17 7.79
N ASN A 177 -7.34 -10.98 7.60
CA ASN A 177 -7.51 -11.78 6.38
C ASN A 177 -7.67 -10.88 5.15
N GLN A 178 -8.41 -9.79 5.29
CA GLN A 178 -8.63 -8.80 4.25
C GLN A 178 -7.32 -8.09 3.88
N LEU A 179 -6.52 -7.68 4.87
CA LEU A 179 -5.20 -7.10 4.64
C LEU A 179 -4.21 -8.09 4.03
N ALA A 180 -4.23 -9.35 4.46
CA ALA A 180 -3.41 -10.41 3.90
C ALA A 180 -3.76 -10.68 2.42
N GLY A 181 -5.06 -10.71 2.09
CA GLY A 181 -5.54 -10.81 0.71
C GLY A 181 -5.05 -9.65 -0.17
N ALA A 182 -5.12 -8.43 0.35
CA ALA A 182 -4.58 -7.25 -0.34
C ALA A 182 -3.06 -7.34 -0.52
N SER A 183 -2.31 -7.73 0.52
CA SER A 183 -0.85 -7.89 0.44
C SER A 183 -0.44 -8.93 -0.60
N ASN A 184 -1.11 -10.09 -0.62
CA ASN A 184 -0.86 -11.15 -1.60
C ASN A 184 -1.10 -10.67 -3.04
N PHE A 185 -2.15 -9.87 -3.26
CA PHE A 185 -2.41 -9.26 -4.56
C PHE A 185 -1.26 -8.34 -5.00
N PHE A 186 -0.81 -7.45 -4.13
CA PHE A 186 0.29 -6.53 -4.44
C PHE A 186 1.63 -7.26 -4.68
N GLN A 187 1.93 -8.29 -3.89
CA GLN A 187 3.13 -9.10 -4.08
C GLN A 187 3.11 -9.84 -5.42
N GLY A 188 1.99 -10.46 -5.79
CA GLY A 188 1.82 -11.12 -7.08
C GLY A 188 2.01 -10.18 -8.28
N GLN A 189 1.48 -8.95 -8.19
CA GLN A 189 1.71 -7.94 -9.23
C GLN A 189 3.17 -7.49 -9.30
N GLY A 190 3.80 -7.24 -8.15
CA GLY A 190 5.21 -6.85 -8.10
C GLY A 190 6.12 -7.91 -8.75
N GLN A 191 5.82 -9.18 -8.52
CA GLN A 191 6.59 -10.28 -9.09
C GLN A 191 6.35 -10.46 -10.60
N ALA A 192 5.11 -10.29 -11.07
CA ALA A 192 4.81 -10.29 -12.51
C ALA A 192 5.55 -9.16 -13.25
N ASN A 193 5.65 -7.98 -12.65
CA ASN A 193 6.42 -6.87 -13.21
C ASN A 193 7.92 -7.14 -13.19
N MET A 194 8.46 -7.69 -12.10
CA MET A 194 9.88 -8.05 -12.01
C MET A 194 10.27 -9.08 -13.07
N ASN A 195 9.41 -10.08 -13.32
CA ASN A 195 9.63 -11.08 -14.37
C ASN A 195 9.59 -10.44 -15.77
N ALA A 196 8.66 -9.51 -16.00
CA ALA A 196 8.60 -8.74 -17.25
C ALA A 196 9.83 -7.85 -17.46
N LEU A 197 10.43 -7.32 -16.38
CA LEU A 197 11.70 -6.57 -16.43
C LEU A 197 12.91 -7.48 -16.69
N ALA A 198 12.93 -8.69 -16.13
CA ALA A 198 14.05 -9.62 -16.23
C ALA A 198 14.11 -10.36 -17.59
N GLY A 199 13.04 -10.29 -18.39
CA GLY A 199 12.99 -10.93 -19.71
C GLY A 199 12.81 -12.45 -19.67
N GLU A 200 12.41 -13.01 -18.53
CA GLU A 200 12.08 -14.43 -18.41
C GLU A 200 10.60 -14.64 -18.77
N VAL A 201 10.36 -15.09 -20.00
CA VAL A 201 9.12 -15.77 -20.44
C VAL A 201 9.40 -17.25 -20.57
#